data_AF-A0A6I4U1K5-F1
#
_entry.id   AF-A0A6I4U1K5-F1
#
_cell.length_a   1.000
_cell.length_b   1.000
_cell.length_c   1.000
_cell.angle_alpha   90.00
_cell.angle_beta   90.00
_cell.angle_gamma   90.00
#
_symmetry.space_group_name_H-M   'P 1'
#
loop_
_entity.id
_entity.type
_entity.pdbx_description
1 polymer ?
#
loop_
_entity_poly.entity_id
_entity_poly.type
_entity_poly.pdbx_seq_one_letter_code
_entity_poly.pdbx_strand_id
1 'polypeptide(L)'
;MKIVNTKVMAALLGASVLASAPVVAQDKSGTNKSETELELTDSGKMVEKAALGYRLAEYARANEDGQAMLVAARILKGVSLRDSDNKGEMVATGSGKADTGEDGAMVTADTLLDEAATFAADDDDLLDMIEETRAAENRGAVGGAIGLRRWVPSATAWNVDFSARGGEPLVIAAQRDSGTPVDLQVYDENGYLVCQDMSHNVVLKCRVDPAWTGPFRVKLSNHGGIGTGVQLVTN
;
A
#
# COMPACT_ATOMS: atom_id res chain seq x y z
N MET A 1 75.26 41.83 13.41
CA MET A 1 75.74 40.49 13.80
C MET A 1 74.68 39.49 13.39
N LYS A 2 74.87 38.78 12.26
CA LYS A 2 75.12 37.31 12.16
C LYS A 2 74.06 36.51 12.95
N ILE A 3 73.27 35.60 12.38
CA ILE A 3 73.64 34.47 11.51
C ILE A 3 72.46 34.10 10.58
N VAL A 4 72.80 33.77 9.33
CA VAL A 4 71.96 33.14 8.28
C VAL A 4 71.78 31.65 8.60
N ASN A 5 70.59 31.07 8.36
CA ASN A 5 70.59 29.66 7.93
C ASN A 5 69.42 29.30 6.99
N THR A 6 69.80 28.53 5.98
CA THR A 6 69.06 28.14 4.78
C THR A 6 68.60 26.69 4.89
N LYS A 7 67.66 26.30 4.00
CA LYS A 7 67.22 24.94 3.62
C LYS A 7 66.00 24.44 4.43
N VAL A 8 65.02 23.70 3.91
CA VAL A 8 64.93 22.76 2.78
C VAL A 8 63.49 22.78 2.24
N MET A 9 63.37 22.68 0.92
CA MET A 9 62.18 22.44 0.12
C MET A 9 61.77 20.96 0.25
N ALA A 10 60.51 20.67 0.61
CA ALA A 10 59.94 19.32 0.51
C ALA A 10 58.49 19.41 0.05
N ALA A 11 58.29 19.22 -1.26
CA ALA A 11 56.98 19.03 -1.87
C ALA A 11 56.51 17.60 -1.57
N LEU A 12 55.45 17.47 -0.76
CA LEU A 12 54.73 16.22 -0.58
C LEU A 12 53.63 16.13 -1.64
N LEU A 13 53.91 15.34 -2.68
CA LEU A 13 52.90 14.81 -3.60
C LEU A 13 52.00 13.85 -2.80
N GLY A 14 50.84 14.33 -2.37
CA GLY A 14 49.79 13.49 -1.80
C GLY A 14 49.13 12.66 -2.91
N ALA A 15 49.46 11.37 -2.97
CA ALA A 15 48.74 10.41 -3.80
C ALA A 15 47.35 10.16 -3.20
N SER A 16 46.33 10.81 -3.77
CA SER A 16 44.93 10.52 -3.50
C SER A 16 44.57 9.17 -4.13
N VAL A 17 44.55 8.11 -3.32
CA VAL A 17 43.98 6.81 -3.70
C VAL A 17 42.46 6.96 -3.68
N LEU A 18 41.88 7.18 -4.85
CA LEU A 18 40.44 7.00 -5.07
C LEU A 18 40.15 5.49 -4.93
N ALA A 19 39.59 5.09 -3.79
CA ALA A 19 39.06 3.75 -3.61
C ALA A 19 37.78 3.62 -4.46
N SER A 20 37.97 3.23 -5.72
CA SER A 20 36.88 2.79 -6.60
C SER A 20 36.37 1.46 -6.08
N ALA A 21 35.38 1.48 -5.18
CA ALA A 21 34.64 0.26 -4.85
C ALA A 21 33.99 -0.25 -6.15
N PRO A 22 34.15 -1.54 -6.49
CA PRO A 22 33.48 -2.10 -7.67
C PRO A 22 31.97 -2.03 -7.43
N VAL A 23 31.27 -1.28 -8.28
CA VAL A 23 29.83 -1.41 -8.44
C VAL A 23 29.61 -2.78 -9.07
N VAL A 24 29.36 -3.80 -8.25
CA VAL A 24 28.88 -5.08 -8.77
C VAL A 24 27.50 -4.80 -9.35
N ALA A 25 27.37 -4.86 -10.67
CA ALA A 25 26.08 -4.79 -11.32
C ALA A 25 25.23 -5.97 -10.80
N GLN A 26 24.18 -5.67 -10.05
CA GLN A 26 23.24 -6.67 -9.59
C GLN A 26 22.58 -7.31 -10.82
N ASP A 27 22.61 -8.64 -10.93
CA ASP A 27 21.93 -9.37 -12.00
C ASP A 27 20.42 -9.20 -11.81
N LYS A 28 19.79 -8.46 -12.73
CA LYS A 28 18.35 -8.16 -12.76
C LYS A 28 17.62 -9.05 -13.78
N SER A 29 18.20 -10.20 -14.14
CA SER A 29 17.52 -11.17 -14.97
C SER A 29 16.51 -11.99 -14.17
N GLY A 30 15.41 -12.38 -14.83
CA GLY A 30 14.34 -13.16 -14.21
C GLY A 30 13.39 -12.35 -13.33
N THR A 31 12.76 -13.04 -12.39
CA THR A 31 11.68 -12.51 -11.53
C THR A 31 12.24 -11.76 -10.33
N ASN A 32 11.80 -10.52 -10.10
CA ASN A 32 12.21 -9.71 -8.95
C ASN A 32 11.52 -10.18 -7.65
N LYS A 33 11.92 -11.33 -7.14
CA LYS A 33 11.41 -11.93 -5.92
C LYS A 33 12.51 -12.69 -5.19
N SER A 34 12.70 -12.36 -3.92
CA SER A 34 13.59 -13.05 -2.99
C SER A 34 13.05 -14.45 -2.68
N GLU A 35 13.96 -15.42 -2.55
CA GLU A 35 13.64 -16.77 -2.06
C GLU A 35 13.45 -16.79 -0.54
N THR A 36 13.93 -15.75 0.17
CA THR A 36 13.81 -15.61 1.62
C THR A 36 12.74 -14.57 1.94
N GLU A 37 11.82 -14.94 2.84
CA GLU A 37 10.84 -14.00 3.39
C GLU A 37 11.55 -12.98 4.29
N LEU A 38 11.22 -11.71 4.07
CA LEU A 38 11.82 -10.59 4.78
C LEU A 38 10.97 -10.18 5.99
N GLU A 39 11.51 -9.39 6.91
CA GLU A 39 10.70 -8.83 8.01
C GLU A 39 9.93 -7.60 7.54
N LEU A 40 8.67 -7.46 7.96
CA LEU A 40 7.85 -6.31 7.58
C LEU A 40 8.42 -5.01 8.15
N THR A 41 8.56 -4.01 7.28
CA THR A 41 8.77 -2.63 7.68
C THR A 41 7.56 -2.11 8.45
N ASP A 42 7.72 -1.00 9.17
CA ASP A 42 6.59 -0.41 9.89
C ASP A 42 5.47 0.05 8.95
N SER A 43 5.80 0.55 7.75
CA SER A 43 4.82 0.86 6.72
C SER A 43 4.14 -0.41 6.18
N GLY A 44 4.88 -1.50 5.95
CA GLY A 44 4.30 -2.80 5.58
C GLY A 44 3.33 -3.34 6.64
N LYS A 45 3.66 -3.21 7.92
CA LYS A 45 2.74 -3.55 9.03
C LYS A 45 1.48 -2.68 9.03
N MET A 46 1.56 -1.42 8.58
CA MET A 46 0.38 -0.57 8.44
C MET A 46 -0.55 -1.03 7.31
N VAL A 47 0.00 -1.51 6.18
CA VAL A 47 -0.81 -2.11 5.11
C VAL A 47 -1.54 -3.36 5.61
N GLU A 48 -0.87 -4.24 6.36
CA GLU A 48 -1.49 -5.43 6.96
C GLU A 48 -2.61 -5.05 7.94
N LYS A 49 -2.38 -4.03 8.79
CA LYS A 49 -3.41 -3.53 9.71
C LYS A 49 -4.62 -2.96 8.96
N ALA A 50 -4.39 -2.20 7.89
CA ALA A 50 -5.47 -1.70 7.04
C ALA A 50 -6.28 -2.86 6.44
N ALA A 51 -5.61 -3.86 5.88
CA ALA A 51 -6.25 -5.05 5.31
C ALA A 51 -7.05 -5.85 6.36
N LEU A 52 -6.58 -5.91 7.60
CA LEU A 52 -7.32 -6.51 8.71
C LEU A 52 -8.57 -5.70 9.05
N GLY A 53 -8.46 -4.38 9.18
CA GLY A 53 -9.59 -3.49 9.43
C GLY A 53 -10.66 -3.61 8.36
N TYR A 54 -10.28 -3.62 7.08
CA TYR A 54 -11.23 -3.81 5.98
C TYR A 54 -11.94 -5.16 6.02
N ARG A 55 -11.22 -6.26 6.34
CA ARG A 55 -11.82 -7.59 6.44
C ARG A 55 -12.79 -7.69 7.61
N LEU A 56 -12.48 -7.07 8.73
CA LEU A 56 -13.38 -7.04 9.87
C LEU A 56 -14.62 -6.17 9.59
N ALA A 57 -14.46 -5.04 8.89
CA ALA A 57 -15.59 -4.24 8.45
C ALA A 57 -16.51 -5.04 7.51
N GLU A 58 -15.95 -5.84 6.60
CA GLU A 58 -16.74 -6.72 5.74
C GLU A 58 -17.52 -7.77 6.55
N TYR A 59 -16.86 -8.43 7.51
CA TYR A 59 -17.53 -9.34 8.42
C TYR A 59 -18.66 -8.62 9.19
N ALA A 60 -18.41 -7.43 9.71
CA ALA A 60 -19.38 -6.66 10.45
C ALA A 60 -20.60 -6.30 9.60
N ARG A 61 -20.42 -5.86 8.34
CA ARG A 61 -21.52 -5.59 7.40
C ARG A 61 -22.35 -6.83 7.13
N ALA A 62 -21.71 -7.97 6.89
CA ALA A 62 -22.40 -9.22 6.59
C ALA A 62 -23.26 -9.73 7.76
N ASN A 63 -23.00 -9.26 8.99
CA ASN A 63 -23.70 -9.70 10.19
C ASN A 63 -24.46 -8.56 10.90
N GLU A 64 -24.46 -7.34 10.33
CA GLU A 64 -24.99 -6.12 10.96
C GLU A 64 -24.46 -5.92 12.40
N ASP A 65 -23.20 -6.23 12.64
CA ASP A 65 -22.56 -6.23 13.97
C ASP A 65 -21.85 -4.91 14.25
N GLY A 66 -22.49 -4.04 15.03
CA GLY A 66 -21.95 -2.73 15.42
C GLY A 66 -20.69 -2.81 16.28
N GLN A 67 -20.53 -3.84 17.12
CA GLN A 67 -19.34 -4.00 17.95
C GLN A 67 -18.14 -4.43 17.09
N ALA A 68 -18.33 -5.36 16.16
CA ALA A 68 -17.31 -5.74 15.20
C ALA A 68 -16.91 -4.55 14.31
N MET A 69 -17.88 -3.74 13.88
CA MET A 69 -17.63 -2.54 13.09
C MET A 69 -16.81 -1.50 13.89
N LEU A 70 -17.14 -1.27 15.15
CA LEU A 70 -16.37 -0.40 16.04
C LEU A 70 -14.91 -0.88 16.21
N VAL A 71 -14.69 -2.19 16.33
CA VAL A 71 -13.32 -2.74 16.38
C VAL A 71 -12.59 -2.52 15.06
N ALA A 72 -13.25 -2.69 13.91
CA ALA A 72 -12.67 -2.39 12.61
C ALA A 72 -12.26 -0.91 12.50
N ALA A 73 -13.13 0.00 12.94
CA ALA A 73 -12.85 1.43 13.00
C ALA A 73 -11.64 1.76 13.87
N ARG A 74 -11.54 1.14 15.07
CA ARG A 74 -10.37 1.31 15.97
C ARG A 74 -9.07 0.84 15.34
N ILE A 75 -9.10 -0.27 14.59
CA ILE A 75 -7.93 -0.75 13.84
C ILE A 75 -7.51 0.29 12.81
N LEU A 76 -8.45 0.78 11.99
CA LEU A 76 -8.15 1.79 10.96
C LEU A 76 -7.75 3.14 11.55
N LYS A 77 -8.24 3.49 12.75
CA LYS A 77 -7.82 4.70 13.45
C LYS A 77 -6.34 4.67 13.83
N GLY A 78 -5.77 3.48 14.03
CA GLY A 78 -4.34 3.28 14.24
C GLY A 78 -3.50 3.26 12.96
N VAL A 79 -4.12 3.39 11.77
CA VAL A 79 -3.45 3.41 10.47
C VAL A 79 -3.38 4.85 9.96
N SER A 80 -2.17 5.31 9.68
CA SER A 80 -1.94 6.60 9.02
C SER A 80 -1.56 6.36 7.57
N LEU A 81 -2.45 6.73 6.65
CA LEU A 81 -2.19 6.69 5.21
C LEU A 81 -1.78 8.06 4.71
N ARG A 82 -0.79 8.10 3.84
CA ARG A 82 -0.47 9.28 3.02
C ARG A 82 -1.23 9.16 1.71
N ASP A 83 -1.92 10.22 1.33
CA ASP A 83 -2.45 10.31 -0.02
C ASP A 83 -1.30 10.39 -1.03
N SER A 84 -1.55 9.85 -2.22
CA SER A 84 -0.66 9.98 -3.37
C SER A 84 -1.37 10.68 -4.52
N ASP A 85 -0.62 11.54 -5.20
CA ASP A 85 -1.05 12.19 -6.44
C ASP A 85 -0.98 11.23 -7.64
N ASN A 86 -0.36 10.05 -7.48
CA ASN A 86 -0.39 9.01 -8.49
C ASN A 86 -1.84 8.55 -8.70
N LYS A 87 -2.40 8.80 -9.87
CA LYS A 87 -3.77 8.34 -10.21
C LYS A 87 -3.79 6.97 -10.89
N GLY A 88 -2.61 6.43 -11.24
CA GLY A 88 -2.49 5.27 -12.09
C GLY A 88 -3.09 5.48 -13.48
N GLU A 89 -3.26 4.38 -14.20
CA GLU A 89 -3.80 4.33 -15.56
C GLU A 89 -4.99 3.37 -15.61
N MET A 90 -6.07 3.77 -16.29
CA MET A 90 -7.16 2.86 -16.66
C MET A 90 -6.85 2.22 -18.01
N VAL A 91 -6.86 0.90 -18.06
CA VAL A 91 -6.62 0.12 -19.29
C VAL A 91 -7.82 -0.76 -19.58
N ALA A 92 -8.33 -0.74 -20.81
CA ALA A 92 -9.39 -1.65 -21.22
C ALA A 92 -8.89 -3.11 -21.19
N THR A 93 -9.66 -4.02 -20.59
CA THR A 93 -9.35 -5.46 -20.56
C THR A 93 -10.22 -6.28 -21.51
N GLY A 94 -11.16 -5.63 -22.19
CA GLY A 94 -12.04 -6.24 -23.20
C GLY A 94 -12.74 -5.20 -24.08
N SER A 95 -13.76 -5.64 -24.81
CA SER A 95 -14.56 -4.82 -25.73
C SER A 95 -15.81 -4.19 -25.09
N GLY A 96 -15.99 -4.37 -23.77
CA GLY A 96 -17.09 -3.75 -23.02
C GLY A 96 -16.96 -2.23 -22.99
N LYS A 97 -18.09 -1.53 -23.05
CA LYS A 97 -18.11 -0.08 -22.88
C LYS A 97 -17.92 0.23 -21.39
N ALA A 98 -16.81 0.89 -21.05
CA ALA A 98 -16.57 1.37 -19.69
C ALA A 98 -17.75 2.23 -19.22
N ASP A 99 -18.33 1.85 -18.09
CA ASP A 99 -19.31 2.65 -17.37
C ASP A 99 -18.63 3.78 -16.59
N THR A 100 -19.40 4.83 -16.30
CA THR A 100 -18.92 6.00 -15.56
C THR A 100 -19.38 5.93 -14.12
N GLY A 101 -18.51 6.30 -13.19
CA GLY A 101 -18.82 6.43 -11.78
C GLY A 101 -17.84 7.37 -11.09
N GLU A 102 -18.10 7.63 -9.82
CA GLU A 102 -17.24 8.45 -8.96
C GLU A 102 -16.32 7.55 -8.14
N ASP A 103 -15.17 8.09 -7.74
CA ASP A 103 -14.33 7.37 -6.78
C ASP A 103 -15.15 7.16 -5.51
N GLY A 104 -15.28 5.91 -5.07
CA GLY A 104 -16.06 5.58 -3.87
C GLY A 104 -15.61 6.33 -2.61
N ALA A 105 -16.38 6.27 -1.54
CA ALA A 105 -15.94 6.81 -0.25
C ALA A 105 -14.66 6.10 0.24
N MET A 106 -13.77 6.83 0.91
CA MET A 106 -12.64 6.17 1.59
C MET A 106 -13.19 5.28 2.69
N VAL A 107 -12.77 4.01 2.74
CA VAL A 107 -12.93 3.23 3.96
C VAL A 107 -11.92 3.75 4.97
N THR A 108 -12.42 4.50 5.95
CA THR A 108 -11.66 5.17 7.01
C THR A 108 -12.24 4.83 8.37
N ALA A 109 -11.52 5.18 9.44
CA ALA A 109 -12.05 5.04 10.79
C ALA A 109 -13.41 5.75 10.94
N ASP A 110 -13.52 7.00 10.48
CA ASP A 110 -14.73 7.80 10.66
C ASP A 110 -15.93 7.22 9.89
N THR A 111 -15.74 6.81 8.63
CA THR A 111 -16.83 6.17 7.86
C THR A 111 -17.28 4.86 8.52
N LEU A 112 -16.36 4.08 9.09
CA LEU A 112 -16.72 2.86 9.81
C LEU A 112 -17.41 3.16 11.16
N LEU A 113 -17.09 4.26 11.83
CA LEU A 113 -17.81 4.69 13.04
C LEU A 113 -19.24 5.11 12.73
N ASP A 114 -19.47 5.76 11.58
CA ASP A 114 -20.81 6.12 11.13
C ASP A 114 -21.65 4.86 10.81
N GLU A 115 -21.04 3.86 10.16
CA GLU A 115 -21.67 2.55 9.95
C GLU A 115 -21.91 1.81 11.29
N ALA A 116 -20.96 1.86 12.22
CA ALA A 116 -21.11 1.24 13.54
C ALA A 116 -22.28 1.85 14.31
N ALA A 117 -22.46 3.18 14.27
CA ALA A 117 -23.59 3.86 14.90
C ALA A 117 -24.93 3.44 14.27
N THR A 118 -24.95 3.20 12.96
CA THR A 118 -26.13 2.68 12.26
C THR A 118 -26.50 1.28 12.77
N PHE A 119 -25.52 0.40 12.98
CA PHE A 119 -25.75 -0.96 13.50
C PHE A 119 -26.02 -1.00 15.00
N ALA A 120 -25.52 -0.02 15.77
CA ALA A 120 -25.80 0.10 17.20
C ALA A 120 -27.28 0.39 17.49
N ALA A 121 -27.98 1.05 16.55
CA ALA A 121 -29.37 1.46 16.70
C ALA A 121 -29.62 2.22 18.01
N ASP A 122 -30.34 1.63 18.97
CA ASP A 122 -30.68 2.22 20.27
C ASP A 122 -29.81 1.69 21.44
N ASP A 123 -28.67 1.05 21.15
CA ASP A 123 -27.69 0.62 22.17
C ASP A 123 -26.85 1.82 22.64
N ASP A 124 -27.34 2.50 23.67
CA ASP A 124 -26.71 3.69 24.26
C ASP A 124 -25.24 3.44 24.68
N ASP A 125 -24.93 2.27 25.25
CA ASP A 125 -23.57 1.94 25.69
C ASP A 125 -22.62 1.82 24.48
N LEU A 126 -23.09 1.22 23.38
CA LEU A 126 -22.30 1.11 22.15
C LEU A 126 -22.13 2.46 21.45
N LEU A 127 -23.17 3.30 21.42
CA LEU A 127 -23.10 4.66 20.91
C LEU A 127 -22.08 5.52 21.67
N ASP A 128 -22.05 5.42 23.01
CA ASP A 128 -21.06 6.11 23.83
C ASP A 128 -19.63 5.64 23.49
N MET A 129 -19.40 4.34 23.36
CA MET A 129 -18.09 3.80 22.96
C MET A 129 -17.65 4.24 21.55
N ILE A 130 -18.60 4.44 20.62
CA ILE A 130 -18.35 4.95 19.28
C ILE A 130 -17.89 6.41 19.36
N GLU A 131 -18.59 7.25 20.12
CA GLU A 131 -18.24 8.66 20.27
C GLU A 131 -16.94 8.87 21.04
N GLU A 132 -16.66 8.08 22.07
CA GLU A 132 -15.34 8.03 22.72
C GLU A 132 -14.24 7.69 21.72
N THR A 133 -14.48 6.70 20.86
CA THR A 133 -13.53 6.30 19.82
C THR A 133 -13.34 7.41 18.81
N ARG A 134 -14.40 8.14 18.42
CA ARG A 134 -14.34 9.30 17.52
C ARG A 134 -13.49 10.41 18.12
N ALA A 135 -13.69 10.73 19.39
CA ALA A 135 -12.98 11.78 20.12
C ALA A 135 -11.51 11.44 20.43
N ALA A 136 -11.15 10.16 20.50
CA ALA A 136 -9.77 9.75 20.77
C ALA A 136 -8.78 10.30 19.71
N GLU A 137 -7.61 10.75 20.14
CA GLU A 137 -6.56 11.18 19.20
C GLU A 137 -5.96 9.98 18.43
N ASN A 138 -5.56 10.23 17.19
CA ASN A 138 -4.86 9.24 16.37
C ASN A 138 -3.47 8.97 16.97
N ARG A 139 -3.24 7.75 17.46
CA ARG A 139 -1.95 7.28 17.99
C ARG A 139 -1.14 6.49 16.94
N GLY A 140 -1.56 6.50 15.69
CA GLY A 140 -0.92 5.80 14.59
C GLY A 140 0.53 6.26 14.39
N ALA A 141 1.40 5.33 14.03
CA ALA A 141 2.77 5.70 13.70
C ALA A 141 2.78 6.53 12.40
N VAL A 142 3.53 7.63 12.40
CA VAL A 142 3.78 8.43 11.21
C VAL A 142 4.70 7.62 10.29
N GLY A 143 4.15 6.98 9.26
CA GLY A 143 4.97 6.05 8.48
C GLY A 143 4.34 5.54 7.19
N GLY A 144 4.66 6.24 6.09
CA GLY A 144 5.00 5.67 4.78
C GLY A 144 3.94 4.97 3.94
N ALA A 145 2.89 4.37 4.54
CA ALA A 145 1.88 3.68 3.76
C ALA A 145 1.07 4.68 2.91
N ILE A 146 0.93 4.37 1.64
CA ILE A 146 0.26 5.17 0.64
C ILE A 146 -1.16 4.62 0.46
N GLY A 147 -2.15 5.51 0.51
CA GLY A 147 -3.53 5.24 0.11
C GLY A 147 -3.82 5.83 -1.27
N LEU A 148 -4.46 5.04 -2.12
CA LEU A 148 -5.01 5.48 -3.40
C LEU A 148 -6.46 5.01 -3.52
N ARG A 149 -7.26 5.72 -4.32
CA ARG A 149 -8.58 5.23 -4.72
C ARG A 149 -8.90 5.60 -6.14
N ARG A 150 -9.63 4.69 -6.78
CA ARG A 150 -10.23 4.94 -8.09
C ARG A 150 -11.56 4.22 -8.23
N TRP A 151 -12.49 4.83 -8.96
CA TRP A 151 -13.52 4.08 -9.66
C TRP A 151 -12.87 3.22 -10.75
N VAL A 152 -13.14 1.92 -10.74
CA VAL A 152 -12.67 0.97 -11.75
C VAL A 152 -13.88 0.47 -12.55
N PRO A 153 -14.10 1.00 -13.78
CA PRO A 153 -15.19 0.57 -14.64
C PRO A 153 -15.18 -0.92 -14.96
N SER A 154 -16.34 -1.42 -15.35
CA SER A 154 -16.50 -2.76 -15.93
C SER A 154 -15.53 -2.98 -17.09
N ALA A 155 -14.99 -4.20 -17.19
CA ALA A 155 -14.06 -4.61 -18.25
C ALA A 155 -12.83 -3.68 -18.41
N THR A 156 -12.34 -3.12 -17.31
CA THR A 156 -11.08 -2.37 -17.26
C THR A 156 -10.16 -2.91 -16.17
N ALA A 157 -8.90 -2.48 -16.22
CA ALA A 157 -7.95 -2.65 -15.14
C ALA A 157 -7.38 -1.30 -14.72
N TRP A 158 -7.20 -1.14 -13.43
CA TRP A 158 -6.43 -0.05 -12.85
C TRP A 158 -4.98 -0.47 -12.65
N ASN A 159 -4.08 0.15 -13.40
CA ASN A 159 -2.65 -0.04 -13.25
C ASN A 159 -2.05 1.07 -12.40
N VAL A 160 -1.33 0.71 -11.35
CA VAL A 160 -0.60 1.64 -10.49
C VAL A 160 0.85 1.18 -10.41
N ASP A 161 1.76 2.04 -10.85
CA ASP A 161 3.20 1.79 -10.80
C ASP A 161 3.80 2.46 -9.55
N PHE A 162 4.69 1.73 -8.86
CA PHE A 162 5.47 2.24 -7.73
C PHE A 162 6.87 1.62 -7.75
N SER A 163 7.81 2.22 -7.03
CA SER A 163 9.15 1.66 -6.86
C SER A 163 9.25 0.96 -5.51
N ALA A 164 9.66 -0.30 -5.52
CA ALA A 164 9.97 -1.06 -4.30
C ALA A 164 11.49 -1.18 -4.14
N ARG A 165 11.95 -1.17 -2.89
CA ARG A 165 13.37 -1.34 -2.54
C ARG A 165 13.69 -2.82 -2.35
N GLY A 166 14.79 -3.27 -2.95
CA GLY A 166 15.33 -4.60 -2.67
C GLY A 166 15.65 -4.75 -1.19
N GLY A 167 15.27 -5.89 -0.59
CA GLY A 167 15.47 -6.12 0.84
C GLY A 167 14.41 -5.47 1.76
N GLU A 168 13.40 -4.79 1.22
CA GLU A 168 12.22 -4.34 1.97
C GLU A 168 10.95 -4.98 1.39
N PRO A 169 10.10 -5.65 2.21
CA PRO A 169 8.83 -6.17 1.73
C PRO A 169 7.96 -5.08 1.09
N LEU A 170 7.37 -5.45 -0.03
CA LEU A 170 6.27 -4.74 -0.65
C LEU A 170 4.96 -5.46 -0.28
N VAL A 171 4.10 -4.78 0.45
CA VAL A 171 2.78 -5.25 0.85
C VAL A 171 1.73 -4.42 0.15
N ILE A 172 0.79 -5.09 -0.49
CA ILE A 172 -0.32 -4.49 -1.23
C ILE A 172 -1.61 -5.04 -0.66
N ALA A 173 -2.56 -4.16 -0.37
CA ALA A 173 -3.93 -4.53 -0.07
C ALA A 173 -4.88 -3.67 -0.90
N ALA A 174 -5.94 -4.27 -1.42
CA ALA A 174 -7.02 -3.54 -2.06
C ALA A 174 -8.34 -3.94 -1.41
N GLN A 175 -9.23 -2.98 -1.13
CA GLN A 175 -10.64 -3.30 -0.91
C GLN A 175 -11.52 -2.61 -1.93
N ARG A 176 -12.61 -3.30 -2.28
CA ARG A 176 -13.63 -2.78 -3.21
C ARG A 176 -14.94 -2.53 -2.49
N ASP A 177 -15.75 -1.62 -3.02
CA ASP A 177 -17.01 -1.22 -2.40
C ASP A 177 -18.24 -1.99 -2.87
N SER A 178 -18.08 -2.98 -3.76
CA SER A 178 -19.20 -3.74 -4.31
C SER A 178 -18.93 -5.25 -4.43
N GLY A 179 -19.98 -6.00 -4.79
CA GLY A 179 -19.88 -7.44 -5.09
C GLY A 179 -19.19 -7.78 -6.42
N THR A 180 -18.73 -6.78 -7.17
CA THR A 180 -18.05 -6.97 -8.45
C THR A 180 -16.74 -7.74 -8.30
N PRO A 181 -16.49 -8.82 -9.07
CA PRO A 181 -15.24 -9.55 -8.98
C PRO A 181 -14.07 -8.70 -9.49
N VAL A 182 -13.08 -8.52 -8.62
CA VAL A 182 -11.82 -7.83 -8.92
C VAL A 182 -10.66 -8.77 -8.63
N ASP A 183 -9.70 -8.82 -9.54
CA ASP A 183 -8.43 -9.53 -9.36
C ASP A 183 -7.30 -8.55 -9.04
N LEU A 184 -6.39 -8.96 -8.16
CA LEU A 184 -5.15 -8.25 -7.87
C LEU A 184 -3.98 -9.03 -8.45
N GLN A 185 -3.19 -8.39 -9.31
CA GLN A 185 -1.96 -8.94 -9.88
C GLN A 185 -0.82 -7.96 -9.70
N VAL A 186 0.38 -8.46 -9.40
CA VAL A 186 1.58 -7.65 -9.23
C VAL A 186 2.65 -8.13 -10.20
N TYR A 187 3.19 -7.22 -10.98
CA TYR A 187 4.24 -7.49 -11.96
C TYR A 187 5.51 -6.70 -11.62
N ASP A 188 6.68 -7.26 -11.94
CA ASP A 188 7.96 -6.56 -11.82
C ASP A 188 8.32 -5.74 -13.08
N GLU A 189 9.50 -5.12 -13.06
CA GLU A 189 10.05 -4.30 -14.15
C GLU A 189 10.25 -5.07 -15.46
N ASN A 190 10.36 -6.40 -15.39
CA ASN A 190 10.54 -7.30 -16.54
C ASN A 190 9.19 -7.83 -17.06
N GLY A 191 8.07 -7.48 -16.42
CA GLY A 191 6.74 -7.94 -16.77
C GLY A 191 6.40 -9.34 -16.24
N TYR A 192 7.19 -9.90 -15.33
CA TYR A 192 6.87 -11.17 -14.70
C TYR A 192 5.84 -10.99 -13.59
N LEU A 193 4.86 -11.89 -13.53
CA LEU A 193 3.90 -11.96 -12.44
C LEU A 193 4.61 -12.46 -11.16
N VAL A 194 4.66 -11.63 -10.12
CA VAL A 194 5.36 -11.92 -8.85
C VAL A 194 4.41 -12.34 -7.72
N CYS A 195 3.17 -11.85 -7.77
CA CYS A 195 2.10 -12.18 -6.82
C CYS A 195 0.73 -11.94 -7.47
N GLN A 196 -0.27 -12.70 -7.03
CA GLN A 196 -1.67 -12.43 -7.35
C GLN A 196 -2.61 -12.88 -6.24
N ASP A 197 -3.78 -12.25 -6.18
CA ASP A 197 -4.94 -12.68 -5.43
C ASP A 197 -6.15 -12.67 -6.38
N MET A 198 -6.67 -13.86 -6.68
CA MET A 198 -7.81 -14.10 -7.57
C MET A 198 -9.02 -14.66 -6.80
N SER A 199 -9.06 -14.45 -5.48
CA SER A 199 -10.13 -14.98 -4.63
C SER A 199 -11.46 -14.29 -4.88
N HIS A 200 -11.44 -13.10 -5.51
CA HIS A 200 -12.56 -12.18 -5.58
C HIS A 200 -13.14 -11.83 -4.20
N ASN A 201 -12.37 -11.94 -3.11
CA ASN A 201 -12.78 -11.48 -1.78
C ASN A 201 -12.80 -9.95 -1.74
N VAL A 202 -13.68 -9.34 -0.94
CA VAL A 202 -13.80 -7.87 -0.84
C VAL A 202 -12.46 -7.20 -0.53
N VAL A 203 -11.61 -7.88 0.24
CA VAL A 203 -10.23 -7.47 0.49
C VAL A 203 -9.27 -8.46 -0.18
N LEU A 204 -8.47 -7.94 -1.10
CA LEU A 204 -7.42 -8.66 -1.82
C LEU A 204 -6.06 -8.29 -1.22
N LYS A 205 -5.12 -9.23 -1.14
CA LYS A 205 -3.78 -8.96 -0.61
C LYS A 205 -2.67 -9.63 -1.40
N CYS A 206 -1.59 -8.90 -1.61
CA CYS A 206 -0.34 -9.45 -2.12
C CYS A 206 0.84 -8.99 -1.28
N ARG A 207 1.84 -9.88 -1.17
CA ARG A 207 3.14 -9.58 -0.59
C ARG A 207 4.22 -10.05 -1.55
N VAL A 208 5.19 -9.19 -1.80
CA VAL A 208 6.38 -9.49 -2.59
C VAL A 208 7.58 -9.06 -1.75
N ASP A 209 8.59 -9.90 -1.66
CA ASP A 209 9.88 -9.54 -1.08
C ASP A 209 10.85 -9.31 -2.25
N PRO A 210 11.11 -8.06 -2.69
CA PRO A 210 11.92 -7.80 -3.88
C PRO A 210 13.38 -8.22 -3.67
N ALA A 211 13.94 -8.93 -4.64
CA ALA A 211 15.36 -9.29 -4.65
C ALA A 211 16.25 -8.08 -5.00
N TRP A 212 15.73 -7.11 -5.75
CA TRP A 212 16.41 -5.86 -6.09
C TRP A 212 15.44 -4.68 -6.18
N THR A 213 15.99 -3.48 -6.13
CA THR A 213 15.22 -2.24 -6.27
C THR A 213 14.77 -2.04 -7.72
N GLY A 214 13.48 -1.80 -7.92
CA GLY A 214 12.90 -1.59 -9.25
C GLY A 214 11.43 -1.14 -9.19
N PRO A 215 10.86 -0.74 -10.35
CA PRO A 215 9.43 -0.52 -10.46
C PRO A 215 8.67 -1.85 -10.41
N PHE A 216 7.45 -1.77 -9.87
CA PHE A 216 6.45 -2.81 -9.87
C PHE A 216 5.13 -2.20 -10.29
N ARG A 217 4.30 -3.01 -10.95
CA ARG A 217 2.96 -2.65 -11.38
C ARG A 217 1.94 -3.46 -10.63
N VAL A 218 1.07 -2.80 -9.87
CA VAL A 218 -0.18 -3.38 -9.40
C VAL A 218 -1.24 -3.20 -10.47
N LYS A 219 -1.92 -4.29 -10.81
CA LYS A 219 -3.04 -4.33 -11.73
C LYS A 219 -4.27 -4.85 -10.99
N LEU A 220 -5.30 -4.01 -10.89
CA LEU A 220 -6.59 -4.34 -10.32
C LEU A 220 -7.62 -4.47 -11.45
N SER A 221 -7.97 -5.70 -11.82
CA SER A 221 -8.82 -5.97 -12.99
C SER A 221 -10.27 -6.20 -12.57
N ASN A 222 -11.19 -5.38 -13.09
CA ASN A 222 -12.62 -5.57 -12.89
C ASN A 222 -13.17 -6.53 -13.96
N HIS A 223 -13.65 -7.70 -13.51
CA HIS A 223 -14.24 -8.74 -14.34
C HIS A 223 -15.77 -8.72 -14.39
N GLY A 224 -16.42 -7.83 -13.63
CA GLY A 224 -17.86 -7.71 -13.58
C GLY A 224 -18.47 -6.82 -14.67
N GLY A 225 -19.80 -6.85 -14.74
CA GLY A 225 -20.58 -6.05 -15.69
C GLY A 225 -20.87 -4.62 -15.24
N ILE A 226 -20.43 -4.22 -14.04
CA ILE A 226 -20.55 -2.87 -13.49
C ILE A 226 -19.23 -2.46 -12.85
N GLY A 227 -18.97 -1.15 -12.76
CA GLY A 227 -17.81 -0.61 -12.08
C GLY A 227 -17.88 -0.77 -10.55
N THR A 228 -16.76 -0.49 -9.89
CA THR A 228 -16.63 -0.50 -8.43
C THR A 228 -15.55 0.48 -7.99
N GLY A 229 -15.75 1.14 -6.85
CA GLY A 229 -14.68 1.87 -6.19
C GLY A 229 -13.69 0.90 -5.58
N VAL A 230 -12.41 1.14 -5.81
CA VAL A 230 -11.32 0.35 -5.24
C VAL A 230 -10.37 1.26 -4.48
N GLN A 231 -10.14 0.94 -3.22
CA GLN A 231 -9.13 1.56 -2.36
C GLN A 231 -7.91 0.66 -2.27
N LEU A 232 -6.77 1.15 -2.77
CA LEU A 232 -5.47 0.49 -2.76
C LEU A 232 -4.62 1.08 -1.63
N VAL A 233 -3.95 0.21 -0.88
CA VAL A 233 -2.97 0.58 0.14
C VAL A 233 -1.67 -0.19 -0.09
N THR A 234 -0.55 0.52 -0.08
CA THR A 234 0.79 -0.07 -0.25
C THR A 234 1.82 0.69 0.57
N ASN A 235 3.01 0.13 0.76
CA ASN A 235 4.13 0.76 1.47
C ASN A 235 5.28 1.22 0.57
#